data_AF-A0A7V8WMN2-F1
#
_entry.id   AF-A0A7V8WMN2-F1
#
_cell.length_a   1.000
_cell.length_b   1.000
_cell.length_c   1.000
_cell.angle_alpha   90.00
_cell.angle_beta   90.00
_cell.angle_gamma   90.00
#
_symmetry.space_group_name_H-M   'P 1'
#
loop_
_entity.id
_entity.type
_entity.pdbx_description
1 polymer ?
#
loop_
_entity_poly.entity_id
_entity_poly.type
_entity_poly.pdbx_seq_one_letter_code
_entity_poly.pdbx_strand_id
1 'polypeptide(L)'
;MAKVVLQNTSFDTQVGQVRSSAFLLNMNEVFEKFVWTAMREVLKVRLHDFPLNAQGRSLHLDVDHRLSIKPDLAWWKGSHCIFAGDIKYKDLDAEPARERDMSQLVAYMSSTNLKAGLLVYASKDAIHERYRLRHSDADVRVMGLGLDQEPDQVLRNIQDLANTASELADSGLMCLDAP
;
A
#
# COMPACT_ATOMS: atom_id res chain seq x y z
N MET A 1 -14.61 -17.14 -5.30
CA MET A 1 -14.05 -18.17 -4.41
C MET A 1 -12.85 -17.58 -3.71
N ALA A 2 -12.99 -17.16 -2.44
CA ALA A 2 -11.90 -16.94 -1.49
C ALA A 2 -12.54 -16.65 -0.11
N LYS A 3 -12.78 -17.71 0.65
CA LYS A 3 -13.06 -17.68 2.09
C LYS A 3 -11.85 -18.34 2.74
N VAL A 4 -11.42 -17.85 3.91
CA VAL A 4 -10.21 -18.26 4.68
C VAL A 4 -8.95 -17.52 4.16
N VAL A 5 -8.34 -16.58 4.89
CA VAL A 5 -7.59 -16.76 6.15
C VAL A 5 -7.71 -15.47 7.00
N LEU A 6 -8.55 -15.48 8.04
CA LEU A 6 -8.44 -14.57 9.18
C LEU A 6 -8.90 -15.34 10.42
N GLN A 7 -8.11 -16.32 10.85
CA GLN A 7 -8.29 -16.96 12.15
C GLN A 7 -6.94 -17.26 12.81
N ASN A 8 -6.76 -16.62 13.97
CA ASN A 8 -5.92 -17.02 15.09
C ASN A 8 -4.42 -17.27 14.86
N THR A 9 -3.64 -16.22 15.10
CA THR A 9 -2.28 -16.37 15.64
C THR A 9 -2.08 -15.45 16.83
N SER A 10 -2.67 -15.84 17.96
CA SER A 10 -2.22 -15.44 19.31
C SER A 10 -2.67 -16.53 20.26
N PHE A 11 -1.98 -17.67 20.24
CA PHE A 11 -2.04 -18.62 21.35
C PHE A 11 -1.14 -18.05 22.45
N ASP A 12 -1.76 -17.38 23.42
CA ASP A 12 -1.11 -17.10 24.69
C ASP A 12 -0.92 -18.46 25.40
N THR A 13 0.34 -18.85 25.56
CA THR A 13 0.71 -20.23 25.85
C THR A 13 0.65 -20.46 27.36
N GLN A 14 -0.48 -20.97 27.86
CA GLN A 14 -0.46 -21.75 29.11
C GLN A 14 0.08 -23.15 28.82
N VAL A 15 1.03 -23.54 29.68
CA VAL A 15 1.85 -24.75 29.65
C VAL A 15 1.05 -26.03 29.33
N GLY A 16 1.40 -26.69 28.22
CA GLY A 16 0.90 -28.03 27.90
C GLY A 16 1.14 -28.39 26.44
N GLN A 17 1.93 -29.43 26.20
CA GLN A 17 2.34 -29.97 24.90
C GLN A 17 1.27 -29.89 23.79
N VAL A 18 1.39 -28.89 22.91
CA VAL A 18 0.91 -28.96 21.53
C VAL A 18 2.04 -28.46 20.65
N ARG A 19 2.65 -29.38 19.88
CA ARG A 19 3.56 -29.02 18.80
C ARG A 19 2.73 -28.36 17.69
N SER A 20 2.48 -27.06 17.82
CA SER A 20 1.99 -26.28 16.68
C SER A 20 3.14 -26.12 15.70
N SER A 21 2.90 -26.46 14.43
CA SER A 21 3.80 -26.08 13.36
C SER A 21 3.74 -24.56 13.24
N ALA A 22 4.59 -23.87 13.98
CA ALA A 22 4.80 -22.44 13.87
C ALA A 22 5.53 -22.17 12.56
N PHE A 23 4.82 -22.21 11.45
CA PHE A 23 5.28 -21.57 10.23
C PHE A 23 5.31 -20.07 10.55
N LEU A 24 6.51 -19.50 10.67
CA LEU A 24 6.68 -18.05 10.88
C LEU A 24 6.18 -17.34 9.61
N LEU A 25 4.89 -17.03 9.57
CA LEU A 25 4.30 -16.25 8.50
C LEU A 25 4.79 -14.81 8.62
N ASN A 26 5.40 -14.29 7.55
CA ASN A 26 5.71 -12.87 7.47
C ASN A 26 4.39 -12.10 7.28
N MET A 27 3.87 -11.55 8.38
CA MET A 27 2.58 -10.85 8.37
C MET A 27 2.57 -9.57 7.52
N ASN A 28 3.74 -8.95 7.28
CA ASN A 28 3.83 -7.84 6.34
C ASN A 28 3.45 -8.30 4.93
N GLU A 29 4.09 -9.37 4.42
CA GLU A 29 3.82 -9.90 3.08
C GLU A 29 2.38 -10.40 2.92
N VAL A 30 1.83 -11.03 3.98
CA VAL A 30 0.44 -11.49 3.97
C VAL A 30 -0.51 -10.30 3.85
N PHE A 31 -0.28 -9.26 4.64
CA PHE A 31 -1.10 -8.05 4.64
C PHE A 31 -0.99 -7.27 3.31
N GLU A 32 0.23 -7.06 2.81
CA GLU A 32 0.49 -6.43 1.51
C GLU A 32 -0.28 -7.15 0.40
N LYS A 33 -0.13 -8.48 0.33
CA LYS A 33 -0.80 -9.29 -0.69
C LYS A 33 -2.32 -9.27 -0.56
N PHE A 34 -2.84 -9.27 0.67
CA PHE A 34 -4.28 -9.14 0.93
C PHE A 34 -4.81 -7.81 0.39
N VAL A 35 -4.23 -6.68 0.83
CA VAL A 35 -4.67 -5.33 0.43
C VAL A 35 -4.55 -5.17 -1.08
N TRP A 36 -3.41 -5.54 -1.67
CA TRP A 36 -3.20 -5.48 -3.12
C TRP A 36 -4.24 -6.31 -3.89
N THR A 37 -4.52 -7.54 -3.45
CA THR A 37 -5.48 -8.41 -4.13
C THR A 37 -6.88 -7.80 -4.09
N ALA A 38 -7.31 -7.33 -2.92
CA ALA A 38 -8.63 -6.77 -2.71
C ALA A 38 -8.81 -5.45 -3.49
N MET A 39 -7.81 -4.55 -3.46
CA MET A 39 -7.82 -3.31 -4.25
C MET A 39 -7.89 -3.60 -5.75
N ARG A 40 -7.08 -4.53 -6.27
CA ARG A 40 -7.09 -4.89 -7.69
C ARG A 40 -8.45 -5.41 -8.15
N GLU A 41 -9.10 -6.24 -7.33
CA GLU A 41 -10.44 -6.77 -7.61
C GLU A 41 -11.51 -5.67 -7.63
N VAL A 42 -11.45 -4.75 -6.67
CA VAL A 42 -12.37 -3.59 -6.61
C VAL A 42 -12.15 -2.65 -7.80
N LEU A 43 -10.90 -2.31 -8.11
CA LEU A 43 -10.52 -1.45 -9.23
C LEU A 43 -10.79 -2.10 -10.60
N LYS A 44 -10.94 -3.44 -10.64
CA LYS A 44 -11.11 -4.24 -11.87
C LYS A 44 -9.99 -4.01 -12.89
N VAL A 45 -8.77 -3.81 -12.40
CA VAL A 45 -7.59 -3.54 -13.22
C VAL A 45 -6.84 -4.83 -13.54
N ARG A 46 -6.18 -4.85 -14.70
CA ARG A 46 -5.40 -6.02 -15.15
C ARG A 46 -4.12 -6.14 -14.32
N LEU A 47 -3.68 -7.37 -14.08
CA LEU A 47 -2.41 -7.65 -13.37
C LEU A 47 -1.22 -6.91 -13.99
N HIS A 48 -1.17 -6.78 -15.31
CA HIS A 48 -0.11 -6.06 -16.02
C HIS A 48 -0.04 -4.56 -15.66
N ASP A 49 -1.21 -3.95 -15.41
CA ASP A 49 -1.31 -2.52 -15.11
C ASP A 49 -1.17 -2.28 -13.60
N PHE A 50 -1.49 -3.27 -12.76
CA PHE A 50 -1.37 -3.19 -11.31
C PHE A 50 -0.67 -4.43 -10.74
N PRO A 51 0.63 -4.64 -11.03
CA PRO A 51 1.38 -5.82 -10.58
C PRO A 51 1.64 -5.77 -9.08
N LEU A 52 1.71 -6.94 -8.44
CA LEU A 52 2.07 -7.06 -7.02
C LEU A 52 3.51 -6.58 -6.84
N ASN A 53 3.74 -5.66 -5.89
CA ASN A 53 5.05 -5.10 -5.55
C ASN A 53 5.80 -4.62 -6.81
N ALA A 54 5.11 -3.95 -7.73
CA ALA A 54 5.68 -3.47 -9.00
C ALA A 54 6.41 -4.55 -9.83
N GLN A 55 6.05 -5.84 -9.71
CA GLN A 55 6.77 -6.93 -10.37
C GLN A 55 6.82 -6.76 -11.89
N GLY A 56 8.00 -6.95 -12.48
CA GLY A 56 8.24 -6.78 -13.92
C GLY A 56 8.34 -5.31 -14.37
N ARG A 57 8.35 -4.37 -13.42
CA ARG A 57 8.57 -2.94 -13.66
C ARG A 57 9.87 -2.51 -12.99
N SER A 58 10.56 -1.55 -13.58
CA SER A 58 11.77 -0.96 -13.02
C SER A 58 11.51 0.49 -12.69
N LEU A 59 11.80 0.89 -11.46
CA LEU A 59 11.79 2.27 -10.99
C LEU A 59 13.13 2.53 -10.32
N HIS A 60 13.72 3.68 -10.66
CA HIS A 60 15.01 4.10 -10.15
C HIS A 60 14.89 5.54 -9.64
N LEU A 61 15.51 5.80 -8.49
CA LEU A 61 15.53 7.12 -7.89
C LEU A 61 16.54 8.06 -8.54
N ASP A 62 17.61 7.51 -9.11
CA ASP A 62 18.73 8.23 -9.70
C ASP A 62 18.80 8.05 -11.22
N VAL A 63 19.45 9.01 -11.88
CA VAL A 63 19.64 9.02 -13.34
C VAL A 63 20.50 7.86 -13.82
N ASP A 64 21.48 7.42 -13.02
CA ASP A 64 22.38 6.32 -13.36
C ASP A 64 21.76 4.93 -13.10
N HIS A 65 20.50 4.88 -12.66
CA HIS A 65 19.74 3.66 -12.36
C HIS A 65 20.40 2.73 -11.33
N ARG A 66 21.13 3.29 -10.34
CA ARG A 66 21.81 2.54 -9.28
C ARG A 66 20.96 2.34 -8.03
N LEU A 67 19.95 3.17 -7.83
CA LEU A 67 19.07 3.19 -6.66
C LEU A 67 17.68 2.71 -7.09
N SER A 68 17.53 1.39 -7.16
CA SER A 68 16.23 0.76 -7.42
C SER A 68 15.26 0.97 -6.25
N ILE A 69 14.02 1.26 -6.59
CA ILE A 69 12.92 1.46 -5.64
C ILE A 69 11.74 0.58 -6.05
N LYS A 70 10.95 0.13 -5.08
CA LYS A 70 9.92 -0.87 -5.30
C LYS A 70 8.72 -0.61 -4.38
N PRO A 71 7.73 0.17 -4.84
CA PRO A 71 6.48 0.33 -4.10
C PRO A 71 5.69 -0.98 -4.03
N ASP A 72 4.98 -1.19 -2.93
CA ASP A 72 4.05 -2.33 -2.78
C ASP A 72 2.86 -2.22 -3.73
N LEU A 73 2.38 -0.98 -3.91
CA LEU A 73 1.31 -0.62 -4.82
C LEU A 73 1.83 0.28 -5.94
N ALA A 74 1.67 -0.15 -7.20
CA ALA A 74 1.95 0.70 -8.34
C ALA A 74 0.96 0.44 -9.47
N TRP A 75 0.38 1.51 -10.01
CA TRP A 75 -0.50 1.47 -11.17
C TRP A 75 0.19 2.09 -12.38
N TRP A 76 0.16 1.37 -13.48
CA TRP A 76 0.83 1.69 -14.72
C TRP A 76 -0.15 1.93 -15.87
N LYS A 77 0.14 2.96 -16.67
CA LYS A 77 -0.44 3.19 -17.99
C LYS A 77 0.69 3.10 -19.02
N GLY A 78 0.78 1.96 -19.70
CA GLY A 78 1.92 1.68 -20.59
C GLY A 78 3.22 1.57 -19.79
N SER A 79 4.18 2.47 -20.05
CA SER A 79 5.46 2.58 -19.32
C SER A 79 5.43 3.61 -18.19
N HIS A 80 4.35 4.35 -18.01
CA HIS A 80 4.26 5.40 -16.99
C HIS A 80 3.60 4.87 -15.73
N CYS A 81 4.24 5.10 -14.59
CA CYS A 81 3.63 4.88 -13.28
C CYS A 81 2.73 6.09 -12.98
N ILE A 82 1.43 5.87 -12.87
CA ILE A 82 0.42 6.92 -12.63
C ILE A 82 -0.04 6.95 -11.16
N PHE A 83 0.31 5.95 -10.36
CA PHE A 83 0.04 5.90 -8.94
C PHE A 83 1.07 5.01 -8.25
N ALA A 84 1.54 5.45 -7.08
CA ALA A 84 2.42 4.68 -6.22
C ALA A 84 1.97 4.80 -4.77
N GLY A 85 2.09 3.70 -4.03
CA GLY A 85 1.81 3.62 -2.62
C GLY A 85 2.51 2.47 -1.94
N ASP A 86 2.45 2.47 -0.61
CA ASP A 86 3.13 1.49 0.23
C ASP A 86 2.18 1.01 1.33
N ILE A 87 2.30 -0.27 1.69
CA ILE A 87 1.43 -0.92 2.68
C ILE A 87 2.28 -1.30 3.90
N LYS A 88 1.76 -1.04 5.10
CA LYS A 88 2.50 -1.26 6.35
C LYS A 88 1.66 -2.05 7.34
N TYR A 89 2.10 -3.28 7.66
CA TYR A 89 1.52 -4.07 8.75
C TYR A 89 2.12 -3.67 10.10
N LYS A 90 1.83 -2.43 10.50
CA LYS A 90 2.17 -1.86 11.81
C LYS A 90 1.20 -0.72 12.11
N ASP A 91 1.04 -0.43 13.39
CA ASP A 91 0.20 0.69 13.81
C ASP A 91 0.80 2.03 13.39
N LEU A 92 -0.06 3.02 13.16
CA LEU A 92 0.34 4.33 12.67
C LEU A 92 1.20 5.09 13.70
N ASP A 93 0.98 4.85 14.99
CA ASP A 93 1.65 5.53 16.11
C ASP A 93 3.05 4.97 16.41
N ALA A 94 3.54 4.01 15.62
CA ALA A 94 4.86 3.41 15.80
C ALA A 94 5.98 4.34 15.28
N GLU A 95 6.17 5.51 15.88
CA GLU A 95 7.34 6.36 15.63
C GLU A 95 8.63 5.67 16.09
N PRO A 96 9.77 5.75 15.35
CA PRO A 96 10.09 6.57 14.16
C PRO A 96 9.77 5.89 12.80
N ALA A 97 8.98 4.82 12.81
CA ALA A 97 8.76 4.02 11.61
C ALA A 97 7.95 4.77 10.54
N ARG A 98 7.12 5.74 10.97
CA ARG A 98 6.28 6.57 10.10
C ARG A 98 7.09 7.59 9.29
N GLU A 99 8.06 8.26 9.90
CA GLU A 99 8.96 9.19 9.18
C GLU A 99 9.72 8.48 8.04
N ARG A 100 10.14 7.24 8.28
CA ARG A 100 10.81 6.41 7.28
C ARG A 100 9.89 6.06 6.12
N ASP A 101 8.66 5.63 6.40
CA ASP A 101 7.69 5.28 5.36
C ASP A 101 7.32 6.50 4.50
N MET A 102 7.15 7.66 5.14
CA MET A 102 6.91 8.93 4.46
C MET A 102 8.06 9.27 3.51
N SER A 103 9.31 9.17 4.00
CA SER A 103 10.50 9.41 3.18
C SER A 103 10.60 8.44 2.00
N GLN A 104 10.24 7.16 2.21
CA GLN A 104 10.21 6.13 1.17
C GLN A 104 9.17 6.46 0.09
N LEU A 105 7.95 6.86 0.48
CA LEU A 105 6.92 7.25 -0.48
C LEU A 105 7.31 8.52 -1.26
N VAL A 106 7.94 9.50 -0.61
CA VAL A 106 8.46 10.71 -1.29
C VAL A 106 9.50 10.34 -2.35
N ALA A 107 10.35 9.35 -2.09
CA ALA A 107 11.29 8.84 -3.10
C ALA A 107 10.57 8.25 -4.31
N TYR A 108 9.48 7.48 -4.09
CA TYR A 108 8.67 6.95 -5.19
C TYR A 108 8.04 8.08 -6.01
N MET A 109 7.40 9.05 -5.35
CA MET A 109 6.76 10.18 -6.01
C MET A 109 7.76 10.99 -6.83
N SER A 110 8.95 11.24 -6.29
CA SER A 110 10.01 12.00 -6.97
C SER A 110 10.53 11.27 -8.21
N SER A 111 10.70 9.94 -8.14
CA SER A 111 11.17 9.13 -9.27
C SER A 111 10.16 8.98 -10.41
N THR A 112 8.86 9.17 -10.12
CA THR A 112 7.75 8.95 -11.04
C THR A 112 7.04 10.25 -11.43
N ASN A 113 7.51 11.39 -10.90
CA ASN A 113 6.88 12.70 -11.05
C ASN A 113 5.41 12.76 -10.60
N LEU A 114 5.02 11.90 -9.64
CA LEU A 114 3.66 11.89 -9.11
C LEU A 114 3.44 13.06 -8.15
N LYS A 115 2.27 13.70 -8.27
CA LYS A 115 1.82 14.76 -7.34
C LYS A 115 1.12 14.21 -6.12
N ALA A 116 0.85 12.92 -6.05
CA ALA A 116 0.32 12.32 -4.84
C ALA A 116 0.73 10.86 -4.70
N GLY A 117 0.78 10.39 -3.46
CA GLY A 117 1.04 9.00 -3.11
C GLY A 117 0.19 8.56 -1.92
N LEU A 118 0.09 7.25 -1.71
CA LEU A 118 -0.74 6.66 -0.66
C LEU A 118 0.10 5.78 0.29
N LEU A 119 0.00 6.02 1.60
CA LEU A 119 0.43 5.09 2.63
C LEU A 119 -0.80 4.42 3.26
N VAL A 120 -0.75 3.10 3.37
CA VAL A 120 -1.80 2.30 4.01
C VAL A 120 -1.24 1.61 5.24
N TYR A 121 -1.81 1.86 6.40
CA TYR A 121 -1.41 1.23 7.66
C TYR A 121 -2.47 0.24 8.14
N ALA A 122 -2.05 -0.88 8.69
CA ALA A 122 -2.93 -1.71 9.53
C ALA A 122 -3.19 -0.95 10.83
N SER A 123 -4.36 -0.31 10.96
CA SER A 123 -4.73 0.50 12.11
C SER A 123 -6.15 0.17 12.52
N LYS A 124 -6.42 0.12 13.83
CA LYS A 124 -7.77 -0.15 14.35
C LYS A 124 -8.75 0.97 14.04
N ASP A 125 -8.22 2.19 13.92
CA ASP A 125 -8.99 3.39 13.66
C ASP A 125 -9.05 3.69 12.15
N ALA A 126 -10.21 4.20 11.73
CA ALA A 126 -10.36 4.76 10.39
C ALA A 126 -9.66 6.12 10.35
N ILE A 127 -8.45 6.14 9.80
CA ILE A 127 -7.63 7.34 9.70
C ILE A 127 -7.59 7.79 8.24
N HIS A 128 -7.78 9.09 8.01
CA HIS A 128 -7.64 9.72 6.70
C HIS A 128 -6.89 11.05 6.88
N GLU A 129 -5.59 11.04 6.64
CA GLU A 129 -4.75 12.21 6.78
C GLU A 129 -4.12 12.61 5.44
N ARG A 130 -3.79 13.90 5.33
CA ARG A 130 -3.14 14.47 4.15
C ARG A 130 -1.98 15.35 4.57
N TYR A 131 -0.81 15.06 4.03
CA TYR A 131 0.41 15.83 4.25
C TYR A 131 0.85 16.48 2.95
N ARG A 132 0.79 17.81 2.86
CA ARG A 132 1.37 18.54 1.74
C ARG A 132 2.88 18.63 1.92
N LEU A 133 3.63 18.21 0.91
CA LEU A 133 5.08 18.26 0.95
C LEU A 133 5.55 19.71 0.84
N ARG A 134 6.61 20.04 1.58
CA ARG A 134 7.22 21.37 1.50
C ARG A 134 7.86 21.54 0.13
N HIS A 135 7.74 22.75 -0.45
CA HIS A 135 8.33 23.11 -1.76
C HIS A 135 7.81 22.31 -2.95
N SER A 136 6.65 21.68 -2.84
CA SER A 136 5.93 21.11 -3.97
C SER A 136 4.42 21.16 -3.73
N ASP A 137 3.63 21.09 -4.79
CA ASP A 137 2.18 20.90 -4.67
C ASP A 137 1.81 19.43 -4.43
N ALA A 138 2.81 18.57 -4.21
CA ALA A 138 2.57 17.16 -4.02
C ALA A 138 2.09 16.85 -2.60
N ASP A 139 1.24 15.84 -2.46
CA ASP A 139 0.70 15.43 -1.16
C ASP A 139 0.75 13.91 -0.92
N VAL A 140 0.97 13.54 0.33
CA VAL A 140 0.88 12.17 0.80
C VAL A 140 -0.46 11.97 1.48
N ARG A 141 -1.21 10.96 1.03
CA ARG A 141 -2.40 10.45 1.69
C ARG A 141 -2.02 9.31 2.62
N VAL A 142 -2.55 9.33 3.83
CA VAL A 142 -2.37 8.27 4.81
C VAL A 142 -3.74 7.73 5.16
N MET A 143 -3.91 6.41 5.03
CA MET A 143 -5.16 5.73 5.34
C MET A 143 -4.93 4.56 6.29
N GLY A 144 -5.77 4.47 7.32
CA GLY A 144 -5.82 3.34 8.25
C GLY A 144 -6.80 2.27 7.76
N LEU A 145 -6.40 1.01 7.83
CA LEU A 145 -7.24 -0.15 7.50
C LEU A 145 -7.41 -1.04 8.73
N GLY A 146 -8.62 -0.98 9.32
CA GLY A 146 -9.05 -1.87 10.40
C GLY A 146 -9.30 -3.28 9.91
N LEU A 147 -8.62 -4.26 10.50
CA LEU A 147 -8.73 -5.69 10.17
C LEU A 147 -9.48 -6.49 11.23
N ASP A 148 -9.69 -5.93 12.41
CA ASP A 148 -10.44 -6.50 13.52
C ASP A 148 -11.94 -6.14 13.47
N GLN A 149 -12.39 -5.61 12.33
CA GLN A 149 -13.77 -5.20 12.08
C GLN A 149 -14.58 -6.30 11.38
N GLU A 150 -15.90 -6.16 11.38
CA GLU A 150 -16.79 -7.06 10.65
C GLU A 150 -16.42 -7.10 9.15
N PRO A 151 -16.52 -8.26 8.46
CA PRO A 151 -16.07 -8.41 7.07
C PRO A 151 -16.62 -7.36 6.10
N ASP A 152 -17.89 -6.99 6.25
CA ASP A 152 -18.52 -5.96 5.40
C ASP A 152 -17.88 -4.58 5.59
N GLN A 153 -17.41 -4.27 6.81
CA GLN A 153 -16.71 -3.02 7.07
C GLN A 153 -15.31 -3.04 6.47
N VAL A 154 -14.57 -4.16 6.58
CA VAL A 154 -13.27 -4.31 5.93
C VAL A 154 -13.39 -4.11 4.42
N LEU A 155 -14.43 -4.68 3.79
CA LEU A 155 -14.70 -4.50 2.36
C LEU A 155 -15.02 -3.04 2.00
N ARG A 156 -15.77 -2.32 2.84
CA ARG A 156 -15.99 -0.86 2.65
C ARG A 156 -14.68 -0.07 2.73
N ASN A 157 -13.83 -0.37 3.71
CA ASN A 157 -12.54 0.31 3.86
C ASN A 157 -11.62 0.04 2.64
N ILE A 158 -11.63 -1.18 2.10
CA ILE A 158 -10.93 -1.49 0.84
C ILE A 158 -11.52 -0.70 -0.34
N GLN A 159 -12.84 -0.53 -0.40
CA GLN A 159 -13.48 0.29 -1.44
C GLN A 159 -13.03 1.74 -1.36
N ASP A 160 -12.92 2.31 -0.16
CA ASP A 160 -12.45 3.69 0.04
C ASP A 160 -10.96 3.85 -0.32
N LEU A 161 -10.13 2.85 0.00
CA LEU A 161 -8.74 2.78 -0.44
C LEU A 161 -8.63 2.74 -1.96
N ALA A 162 -9.45 1.92 -2.62
CA ALA A 162 -9.48 1.81 -4.07
C ALA A 162 -9.95 3.11 -4.74
N ASN A 163 -11.00 3.75 -4.20
CA ASN A 163 -11.48 5.05 -4.71
C ASN A 163 -10.39 6.11 -4.61
N THR A 164 -9.72 6.19 -3.45
CA THR A 164 -8.57 7.09 -3.25
C THR A 164 -7.46 6.79 -4.26
N ALA A 165 -7.08 5.53 -4.42
CA ALA A 165 -6.07 5.15 -5.40
C ALA A 165 -6.45 5.54 -6.84
N SER A 166 -7.73 5.42 -7.22
CA SER A 166 -8.23 5.85 -8.53
C SER A 166 -8.12 7.37 -8.71
N GLU A 167 -8.55 8.15 -7.73
CA GLU A 167 -8.42 9.62 -7.76
C GLU A 167 -6.95 10.06 -7.92
N LEU A 168 -6.05 9.39 -7.20
CA LEU A 168 -4.61 9.67 -7.31
C LEU A 168 -4.05 9.23 -8.67
N ALA A 169 -4.51 8.11 -9.23
CA ALA A 169 -4.11 7.65 -10.56
C ALA A 169 -4.56 8.60 -11.67
N ASP A 170 -5.78 9.13 -11.57
CA ASP A 170 -6.32 10.12 -12.52
C ASP A 170 -5.50 11.42 -12.48
N SER A 171 -5.14 11.88 -11.28
CA SER A 171 -4.22 13.03 -11.09
C SER A 171 -2.84 12.77 -11.71
N GLY A 172 -2.28 11.58 -11.51
CA GLY A 172 -1.02 11.17 -12.12
C GLY A 172 -1.09 11.11 -13.65
N LEU A 173 -2.22 10.65 -14.21
CA LEU A 173 -2.45 10.64 -15.65
C LEU A 173 -2.53 12.06 -16.23
N MET A 174 -3.25 12.97 -15.58
CA MET A 174 -3.33 14.37 -16.00
C MET A 174 -1.95 15.06 -16.02
N CYS A 175 -1.02 14.64 -15.16
CA CYS A 175 0.35 15.16 -15.17
C CYS A 175 1.18 14.68 -16.37
N LEU A 176 0.81 13.56 -17.00
CA LEU A 176 1.46 13.07 -18.23
C LEU A 176 0.98 13.81 -19.47
N ASP A 177 -0.26 14.28 -19.46
CA ASP A 177 -0.89 15.02 -20.57
C ASP A 177 -0.65 16.54 -20.51
N ALA A 178 0.05 17.02 -19.48
CA ALA A 178 0.43 18.43 -19.35
C ALA A 178 1.51 18.79 -20.42
N PRO A 179 1.32 19.89 -21.17
CA PRO A 179 2.16 20.25 -22.31
C PRO A 179 3.59 20.66 -21.95
#